data_AF-A0A7X7Q1M1-F1
#
_entry.id   AF-A0A7X7Q1M1-F1
#
_cell.length_a   1.000
_cell.length_b   1.000
_cell.length_c   1.000
_cell.angle_alpha   90.00
_cell.angle_beta   90.00
_cell.angle_gamma   90.00
#
_symmetry.space_group_name_H-M   'P 1'
#
loop_
_entity.id
_entity.type
_entity.pdbx_description
1 polymer ?
#
loop_
_entity_poly.entity_id
_entity_poly.type
_entity_poly.pdbx_seq_one_letter_code
_entity_poly.pdbx_strand_id
1 'polypeptide(L)'
;MKQEFENIISKIITILNKRITIIYIITSIFLIITVVLLILNPLKFFYWTITCLLTTLTFCLQFPLKYHKKKLNELLVTYKDNPQNTYDSLYSIVNQYHVFKNNHLVRLYFKRIIYLHNQALLIIKDEVIHFIK
;
A
#
# COMPACT_ATOMS: atom_id res chain seq x y z
N MET A 1 -7.13 -6.82 22.00
CA MET A 1 -6.68 -7.18 20.63
C MET A 1 -6.07 -8.55 20.69
N LYS A 2 -6.45 -9.48 19.81
CA LYS A 2 -5.62 -10.66 19.57
C LYS A 2 -4.26 -10.18 19.08
N GLN A 3 -3.22 -10.51 19.84
CA GLN A 3 -1.84 -10.15 19.54
C GLN A 3 -1.40 -10.66 18.16
N GLU A 4 -2.00 -11.75 17.69
CA GLU A 4 -1.81 -12.29 16.34
C GLU A 4 -2.31 -11.36 15.23
N PHE A 5 -3.47 -10.72 15.41
CA PHE A 5 -4.02 -9.77 14.44
C PHE A 5 -3.12 -8.53 14.31
N GLU A 6 -2.74 -7.93 15.44
CA GLU A 6 -1.81 -6.79 15.48
C GLU A 6 -0.48 -7.14 14.80
N ASN A 7 0.07 -8.32 15.07
CA ASN A 7 1.30 -8.78 14.47
C ASN A 7 1.20 -8.92 12.95
N ILE A 8 0.08 -9.40 12.42
CA ILE A 8 -0.11 -9.51 10.96
C ILE A 8 -0.27 -8.14 10.31
N ILE A 9 -1.10 -7.25 10.87
CA ILE A 9 -1.29 -5.89 10.33
C ILE A 9 0.01 -5.09 10.40
N SER A 10 0.75 -5.19 11.50
CA SER A 10 2.08 -4.57 11.64
C SER A 10 3.05 -5.07 10.57
N LYS A 11 3.12 -6.40 10.32
CA LYS A 11 3.92 -6.97 9.23
C LYS A 11 3.53 -6.41 7.85
N ILE A 12 2.24 -6.24 7.58
CA ILE A 12 1.76 -5.63 6.33
C ILE A 12 2.26 -4.19 6.22
N ILE A 13 2.11 -3.39 7.27
CA ILE A 13 2.58 -2.00 7.32
C ILE A 13 4.10 -1.93 7.09
N THR A 14 4.89 -2.83 7.68
CA THR A 14 6.35 -2.89 7.46
C THR A 14 6.69 -3.15 5.99
N ILE A 15 6.00 -4.10 5.34
CA ILE A 15 6.21 -4.40 3.92
C ILE A 15 5.84 -3.18 3.06
N LEU A 16 4.72 -2.52 3.34
CA LEU A 16 4.30 -1.32 2.63
C LEU A 16 5.32 -0.18 2.80
N ASN A 17 5.82 0.05 4.02
CA ASN A 17 6.86 1.05 4.29
C ASN A 17 8.12 0.78 3.47
N LYS A 18 8.62 -0.45 3.49
CA LYS A 18 9.81 -0.83 2.72
C LYS A 18 9.63 -0.56 1.22
N ARG A 19 8.46 -0.87 0.66
CA ARG A 19 8.16 -0.62 -0.75
C ARG A 19 8.03 0.87 -1.08
N ILE A 20 7.39 1.66 -0.22
CA ILE A 20 7.31 3.12 -0.38
C ILE A 20 8.72 3.73 -0.39
N THR A 21 9.58 3.32 0.55
CA THR A 21 10.97 3.80 0.62
C THR A 21 11.76 3.43 -0.63
N ILE A 22 11.66 2.20 -1.12
CA ILE A 22 12.35 1.77 -2.34
C ILE A 22 11.92 2.60 -3.55
N ILE A 23 10.60 2.79 -3.74
CA ILE A 23 10.07 3.62 -4.84
C ILE A 23 10.62 5.04 -4.71
N TYR A 24 10.55 5.64 -3.53
CA TYR A 24 11.06 6.99 -3.28
C TYR A 24 12.54 7.14 -3.63
N ILE A 25 13.39 6.19 -3.21
CA ILE A 25 14.83 6.21 -3.51
C ILE A 25 15.06 6.15 -5.03
N ILE A 26 14.43 5.18 -5.70
CA ILE A 26 14.59 5.00 -7.15
C ILE A 26 14.14 6.26 -7.90
N THR A 27 12.96 6.79 -7.58
CA THR A 27 12.43 7.98 -8.26
C THR A 27 13.26 9.22 -7.98
N SER A 28 13.83 9.35 -6.78
CA SER A 28 14.70 10.48 -6.44
C SER A 28 16.00 10.46 -7.23
N ILE A 29 16.62 9.27 -7.39
CA ILE A 29 17.83 9.10 -8.20
C ILE A 29 17.55 9.50 -9.66
N PHE A 30 16.47 8.97 -10.25
CA PHE A 30 16.09 9.31 -11.61
C PHE A 30 15.79 10.81 -11.78
N LEU A 31 15.11 11.44 -10.82
CA LEU A 31 14.81 12.87 -10.85
C LEU A 31 16.10 13.72 -10.83
N ILE A 32 17.06 13.36 -9.97
CA ILE A 32 18.35 14.06 -9.92
C ILE A 32 19.06 13.96 -11.26
N ILE A 33 19.12 12.76 -11.85
CA ILE A 33 19.74 12.54 -13.16
C ILE A 33 19.06 13.40 -14.24
N THR A 34 17.72 13.45 -14.27
CA THR A 34 16.99 14.25 -15.27
C THR A 34 17.21 15.74 -15.09
N VAL A 35 17.29 16.23 -13.84
CA VAL A 35 17.60 17.63 -13.54
C VAL A 35 19.03 18.00 -13.96
N VAL A 36 20.01 17.14 -13.69
CA VAL A 36 21.40 17.37 -14.13
C VAL A 36 21.48 17.46 -15.66
N LEU A 37 20.80 16.56 -16.37
CA LEU A 37 20.75 16.59 -17.84
C LEU A 37 20.06 17.85 -18.39
N LEU A 38 19.05 18.35 -17.69
CA LEU A 38 18.33 19.58 -18.04
C LEU A 38 19.20 20.82 -17.86
N ILE A 39 20.04 20.87 -16.82
CA ILE A 39 21.03 21.95 -16.62
C ILE A 39 22.10 21.92 -17.72
N LEU A 40 22.59 20.73 -18.07
CA LEU A 40 23.61 20.56 -19.11
C LEU A 40 23.08 20.87 -20.52
N ASN A 41 21.78 20.71 -20.77
CA ASN A 41 21.16 20.90 -22.08
C ASN A 41 19.77 21.59 -21.98
N PRO A 42 19.73 22.89 -21.63
CA PRO A 42 18.48 23.59 -21.26
C PRO A 42 17.49 23.77 -22.41
N LEU A 43 17.96 23.78 -23.66
CA LEU A 43 17.11 23.96 -24.85
C LEU A 43 16.35 22.69 -25.26
N LYS A 44 16.65 21.54 -24.65
CA LYS A 44 15.98 20.28 -24.98
C LYS A 44 14.71 20.13 -24.15
N PHE A 45 13.58 20.56 -24.72
CA PHE A 45 12.22 20.37 -24.20
C PHE A 45 11.93 18.91 -23.77
N PHE A 46 12.60 17.94 -24.39
CA PHE A 46 12.55 16.53 -24.03
C PHE A 46 12.82 16.26 -22.54
N TYR A 47 13.82 16.89 -21.91
CA TYR A 47 14.13 16.66 -20.49
C TYR A 47 13.07 17.23 -19.54
N TRP A 48 12.40 18.32 -19.94
CA TRP A 48 11.25 18.85 -19.22
C TRP A 48 10.09 17.85 -19.22
N THR A 49 9.78 17.28 -20.40
CA THR A 49 8.71 16.27 -20.52
C THR A 49 9.02 15.03 -19.70
N ILE A 50 10.26 14.52 -19.73
CA ILE A 50 10.67 13.37 -18.92
C ILE A 50 10.51 13.67 -17.43
N THR A 51 10.98 14.83 -16.96
CA THR A 51 10.91 15.18 -15.54
C THR A 51 9.46 15.24 -15.06
N CYS A 52 8.57 15.84 -15.85
CA CYS A 52 7.14 15.90 -15.55
C CYS A 52 6.48 14.50 -15.55
N LEU A 53 6.86 13.63 -16.49
CA LEU A 53 6.34 12.26 -16.57
C LEU A 53 6.81 11.44 -15.37
N LEU A 54 8.06 11.64 -14.94
CA LEU A 54 8.66 10.94 -13.80
C LEU A 54 8.03 11.33 -12.47
N THR A 55 7.73 12.62 -12.26
CA THR A 55 7.03 13.10 -11.05
C THR A 55 5.60 12.54 -10.98
N THR A 56 4.88 12.56 -12.10
CA THR A 56 3.52 12.03 -12.19
C THR A 56 3.50 10.53 -11.90
N LEU A 57 4.42 9.77 -12.49
CA LEU A 57 4.57 8.33 -12.24
C LEU A 57 4.88 8.05 -10.77
N THR A 58 5.76 8.83 -10.16
CA THR A 58 6.12 8.70 -8.74
C THR A 58 4.90 8.90 -7.85
N PHE A 59 4.07 9.91 -8.14
CA PHE A 59 2.84 10.17 -7.42
C PHE A 59 1.85 9.01 -7.56
N CYS A 60 1.62 8.53 -8.79
CA CYS A 60 0.73 7.40 -9.05
C CYS A 60 1.17 6.11 -8.35
N LEU A 61 2.47 5.88 -8.20
CA LEU A 61 3.00 4.70 -7.50
C LEU A 61 2.92 4.83 -5.97
N GLN A 62 3.17 6.02 -5.42
CA GLN A 62 3.18 6.23 -3.98
C GLN A 62 1.79 6.38 -3.36
N PHE A 63 0.87 7.05 -4.06
CA PHE A 63 -0.46 7.36 -3.56
C PHE A 63 -1.23 6.13 -3.05
N PRO A 64 -1.40 5.04 -3.84
CA PRO A 64 -2.15 3.87 -3.37
C PRO A 64 -1.47 3.20 -2.17
N LEU A 65 -0.14 3.12 -2.14
CA LEU A 65 0.59 2.51 -1.02
C LEU A 65 0.45 3.32 0.27
N LYS A 66 0.51 4.65 0.19
CA LYS A 66 0.28 5.54 1.34
C LYS A 66 -1.16 5.48 1.81
N TYR A 67 -2.13 5.44 0.89
CA TYR A 67 -3.54 5.30 1.22
C TYR A 67 -3.84 3.98 1.95
N HIS A 68 -3.34 2.85 1.44
CA HIS A 68 -3.50 1.55 2.09
C HIS A 68 -2.84 1.52 3.47
N LYS A 69 -1.64 2.10 3.62
CA LYS A 69 -0.99 2.22 4.93
C LYS A 69 -1.85 3.02 5.91
N LYS A 70 -2.41 4.16 5.49
CA LYS A 70 -3.25 5.00 6.34
C LYS A 70 -4.47 4.22 6.84
N LYS A 71 -5.19 3.53 5.96
CA LYS A 71 -6.31 2.67 6.33
C LYS A 71 -5.95 1.57 7.32
N LEU A 72 -4.79 0.91 7.15
CA LEU A 72 -4.34 -0.12 8.09
C LEU A 72 -4.03 0.45 9.49
N ASN A 73 -3.47 1.66 9.56
CA ASN A 73 -3.27 2.34 10.84
C ASN A 73 -4.62 2.70 11.49
N GLU A 74 -5.57 3.21 10.72
CA GLU A 74 -6.94 3.50 11.20
C GLU A 74 -7.61 2.22 11.73
N LEU A 75 -7.39 1.06 11.09
CA LEU A 75 -7.90 -0.23 11.56
C LEU A 75 -7.30 -0.66 12.90
N LEU A 76 -6.00 -0.46 13.12
CA LEU A 76 -5.36 -0.76 14.41
C LEU A 76 -5.90 0.11 15.55
N VAL A 77 -6.24 1.36 15.26
CA VAL A 77 -6.81 2.28 16.26
C VAL A 77 -8.26 1.91 16.56
N THR A 78 -9.08 1.73 15.52
CA THR A 78 -10.53 1.50 15.65
C THR A 78 -10.91 0.11 16.14
N TYR A 79 -10.01 -0.88 16.01
CA TYR A 79 -10.29 -2.25 16.47
C TYR A 79 -10.71 -2.32 17.94
N LYS A 80 -10.08 -1.54 18.83
CA LYS A 80 -10.37 -1.64 20.27
C LYS A 80 -11.81 -1.25 20.59
N ASP A 81 -12.38 -0.35 19.80
CA ASP A 81 -13.68 0.25 20.06
C ASP A 81 -14.80 -0.42 19.24
N ASN A 82 -14.49 -0.97 18.06
CA ASN A 82 -15.49 -1.62 17.20
C ASN A 82 -14.88 -2.69 16.27
N PRO A 83 -14.80 -3.96 16.71
CA PRO A 83 -14.23 -5.05 15.92
C PRO A 83 -15.05 -5.37 14.65
N GLN A 84 -16.36 -5.11 14.65
CA GLN A 84 -17.22 -5.30 13.47
C GLN A 84 -16.85 -4.30 12.35
N ASN A 85 -16.68 -3.03 12.69
CA ASN A 85 -16.27 -2.01 11.72
C ASN A 85 -14.87 -2.29 11.16
N THR A 86 -13.96 -2.82 11.99
CA THR A 86 -12.63 -3.27 11.53
C THR A 86 -12.76 -4.44 10.56
N TYR A 87 -13.64 -5.41 10.83
CA TYR A 87 -13.92 -6.51 9.90
C TYR A 87 -14.39 -5.99 8.54
N ASP A 88 -15.42 -5.13 8.52
CA ASP A 88 -16.02 -4.61 7.29
C ASP A 88 -15.01 -3.80 6.46
N SER A 89 -14.20 -2.99 7.14
CA SER A 89 -13.13 -2.22 6.51
C SER A 89 -12.02 -3.10 5.94
N LEU A 90 -11.59 -4.14 6.68
CA LEU A 90 -10.59 -5.09 6.20
C LEU A 90 -11.13 -5.94 5.04
N TYR A 91 -12.41 -6.33 5.10
CA TYR A 91 -13.11 -7.04 4.04
C TYR A 91 -13.18 -6.20 2.75
N SER A 92 -13.49 -4.91 2.86
CA SER A 92 -13.46 -3.97 1.74
C SER A 92 -12.08 -3.91 1.07
N ILE A 93 -11.01 -3.85 1.86
CA ILE A 93 -9.62 -3.84 1.35
C ILE A 93 -9.29 -5.16 0.64
N VAL A 94 -9.65 -6.30 1.24
CA VAL A 94 -9.47 -7.62 0.62
C VAL A 94 -10.22 -7.70 -0.70
N ASN A 95 -11.46 -7.22 -0.75
CA ASN A 95 -12.30 -7.26 -1.94
C ASN A 95 -11.73 -6.37 -3.08
N GLN A 96 -11.14 -5.22 -2.75
CA GLN A 96 -10.40 -4.42 -3.74
C GLN A 96 -9.26 -5.24 -4.37
N TYR A 97 -8.52 -6.02 -3.58
CA TYR A 97 -7.50 -6.92 -4.13
C TYR A 97 -8.07 -8.05 -4.98
N HIS A 98 -9.29 -8.51 -4.71
CA HIS A 98 -9.98 -9.48 -5.57
C HIS A 98 -10.30 -8.89 -6.95
N VAL A 99 -10.71 -7.62 -7.03
CA VAL A 99 -10.88 -6.90 -8.31
C VAL A 99 -9.54 -6.80 -9.05
N PHE A 100 -8.46 -6.50 -8.33
CA PHE A 100 -7.10 -6.45 -8.90
C PHE A 100 -6.51 -7.82 -9.23
N LYS A 101 -7.11 -8.92 -8.75
CA LYS A 101 -6.63 -10.30 -8.97
C LYS A 101 -6.70 -10.72 -10.44
N ASN A 102 -7.56 -10.06 -11.22
CA ASN A 102 -7.68 -10.24 -12.66
C ASN A 102 -6.45 -9.71 -13.42
N ASN A 103 -5.64 -8.85 -12.81
CA ASN A 103 -4.35 -8.44 -13.34
C ASN A 103 -3.24 -9.30 -12.73
N HIS A 104 -2.72 -10.24 -13.52
CA HIS A 104 -1.71 -11.22 -13.09
C HIS A 104 -0.45 -10.56 -12.50
N LEU A 105 0.00 -9.43 -13.06
CA LEU A 105 1.17 -8.70 -12.58
C LEU A 105 0.93 -8.07 -11.22
N VAL A 106 -0.25 -7.46 -11.03
CA VAL A 106 -0.67 -6.87 -9.74
C VAL A 106 -0.80 -7.97 -8.69
N ARG A 107 -1.40 -9.11 -9.05
CA ARG A 107 -1.53 -10.28 -8.16
C ARG A 107 -0.16 -10.81 -7.71
N LEU A 108 0.81 -10.94 -8.61
CA LEU A 108 2.16 -11.39 -8.25
C LEU A 108 2.87 -10.37 -7.35
N TYR A 109 2.80 -9.09 -7.69
CA TYR A 109 3.45 -8.03 -6.93
C TYR A 109 2.91 -7.89 -5.49
N PHE A 110 1.60 -8.07 -5.33
CA PHE A 110 0.90 -7.98 -4.05
C PHE A 110 0.61 -9.34 -3.38
N LYS A 111 1.04 -10.48 -3.94
CA LYS A 111 0.71 -11.84 -3.46
C LYS A 111 0.86 -12.00 -1.95
N ARG A 112 2.00 -11.57 -1.40
CA ARG A 112 2.30 -11.67 0.03
C ARG A 112 1.44 -10.73 0.88
N ILE A 113 1.10 -9.54 0.37
CA ILE A 113 0.26 -8.57 1.06
C ILE A 113 -1.19 -9.07 1.11
N ILE A 114 -1.71 -9.61 0.00
CA ILE A 114 -3.05 -10.19 -0.09
C ILE A 114 -3.19 -11.38 0.86
N TYR A 115 -2.18 -12.27 0.89
CA TYR A 115 -2.16 -13.41 1.80
C TYR A 115 -2.28 -12.99 3.26
N LEU A 116 -1.49 -11.99 3.68
CA LEU A 116 -1.53 -11.48 5.05
C LEU A 116 -2.87 -10.79 5.38
N HIS A 117 -3.46 -10.04 4.45
CA HIS A 117 -4.79 -9.45 4.66
C HIS A 117 -5.86 -10.53 4.83
N ASN A 118 -5.81 -11.61 4.05
CA ASN A 118 -6.75 -12.73 4.19
C ASN A 118 -6.59 -13.47 5.53
N GLN A 119 -5.36 -13.65 6.01
CA GLN A 119 -5.13 -14.22 7.35
C GLN A 119 -5.70 -13.31 8.46
N ALA A 120 -5.47 -12.00 8.37
CA ALA A 120 -6.03 -11.04 9.31
C ALA A 120 -7.56 -11.05 9.31
N LEU A 121 -8.18 -11.22 8.14
CA LEU A 121 -9.64 -11.31 7.99
C LEU A 121 -10.20 -12.56 8.69
N LEU A 122 -9.56 -13.71 8.53
CA LEU A 122 -9.98 -14.95 9.19
C LEU A 122 -9.95 -14.81 10.72
N ILE A 123 -8.89 -14.21 11.26
CA ILE A 123 -8.75 -14.02 12.72
C ILE A 123 -9.86 -13.11 13.27
N ILE A 124 -10.15 -11.98 12.60
CA ILE A 124 -11.26 -11.11 13.03
C ILE A 124 -12.61 -11.81 12.87
N LYS A 125 -12.83 -12.55 11.77
CA LYS A 125 -14.09 -13.26 11.53
C LYS A 125 -14.44 -14.19 12.68
N ASP A 126 -13.46 -14.96 13.15
CA ASP A 126 -13.63 -15.89 14.27
C ASP A 126 -13.93 -15.15 15.58
N GLU A 127 -13.36 -13.95 15.79
CA GLU A 127 -13.67 -13.11 16.96
C GLU A 127 -15.06 -12.50 16.90
N VAL A 128 -15.47 -11.95 15.76
CA VAL A 128 -16.80 -11.37 15.55
C VAL A 128 -17.89 -12.42 15.79
N ILE A 129 -17.71 -13.63 15.26
CA ILE A 129 -18.65 -14.75 15.47
C ILE A 129 -18.75 -15.11 16.96
N HIS A 130 -17.65 -15.03 17.70
CA HIS A 130 -17.62 -15.32 19.13
C HIS A 130 -18.18 -14.17 19.99
N PHE A 131 -18.19 -12.94 19.48
CA PHE A 131 -18.73 -11.76 20.18
C PHE A 131 -20.26 -11.62 20.02
N ILE A 132 -20.85 -12.25 18.99
CA ILE A 132 -22.29 -12.21 18.69
C ILE A 132 -23.06 -13.37 19.37
N LYS A 133 -22.36 -14.40 19.87
CA LYS A 133 -22.94 -15.50 20.65
C LYS A 133 -22.87 -15.22 22.15
#